data_AF-A0A1M4XGG2-F1
#
_entry.id   AF-A0A1M4XGG2-F1
#
_cell.length_a   1.000
_cell.length_b   1.000
_cell.length_c   1.000
_cell.angle_alpha   90.00
_cell.angle_beta   90.00
_cell.angle_gamma   90.00
#
_symmetry.space_group_name_H-M   'P 1'
#
loop_
_entity.id
_entity.type
_entity.pdbx_description
1 polymer ?
#
loop_
_entity_poly.entity_id
_entity_poly.type
_entity_poly.pdbx_seq_one_letter_code
_entity_poly.pdbx_strand_id
1 'polypeptide(L)'
;MTLSNLPIYGEGDATLQAVGGLTGLQNLVETFYRIMKNTPEFRPLFDMHPSDIELTIDKLVSFLSGWMGGEKLFSKKYGPISLPQAHAHLIVTEKEKDMWLNCMAAALDELGYSEELKAYLLPQLAFPAERIRQVSAAKHGESV
;
A
#
# COMPACT_ATOMS: atom_id res chain seq x y z
N MET A 1 -17.83 4.55 -32.70
CA MET A 1 -16.88 5.23 -31.79
C MET A 1 -17.34 4.91 -30.38
N THR A 2 -16.71 3.93 -29.75
CA THR A 2 -17.05 3.49 -28.40
C THR A 2 -16.67 4.59 -27.43
N LEU A 3 -17.64 5.11 -26.68
CA LEU A 3 -17.41 5.91 -25.50
C LEU A 3 -16.39 5.15 -24.63
N SER A 4 -15.25 5.77 -24.36
CA SER A 4 -14.22 5.24 -23.48
C SER A 4 -14.84 5.03 -22.10
N ASN A 5 -15.23 3.78 -21.82
CA ASN A 5 -15.65 3.38 -20.49
C ASN A 5 -14.37 3.17 -19.66
N LEU A 6 -13.69 4.29 -19.37
CA LEU A 6 -12.56 4.28 -18.44
C LEU A 6 -13.09 3.75 -17.10
N PRO A 7 -12.40 2.78 -16.47
CA PRO A 7 -12.85 2.25 -15.20
C PRO A 7 -12.95 3.39 -14.18
N ILE A 8 -14.10 3.49 -13.50
CA ILE A 8 -14.24 4.36 -12.33
C ILE A 8 -13.55 3.62 -11.19
N TYR A 9 -12.28 3.97 -10.94
CA TYR A 9 -11.55 3.38 -9.84
C TYR A 9 -12.29 3.61 -8.51
N GLY A 10 -12.24 2.62 -7.62
CA GLY A 10 -12.97 2.65 -6.34
C GLY A 10 -14.42 2.16 -6.39
N GLU A 11 -14.96 1.89 -7.58
CA GLU A 11 -16.25 1.20 -7.73
C GLU A 11 -16.07 -0.30 -7.94
N GLY A 12 -16.75 -1.11 -7.13
CA GLY A 12 -16.59 -2.57 -7.18
C GLY A 12 -15.12 -2.98 -7.05
N ASP A 13 -14.69 -3.95 -7.85
CA ASP A 13 -13.29 -4.40 -7.93
C ASP A 13 -12.49 -3.71 -9.05
N ALA A 14 -12.98 -2.59 -9.59
CA ALA A 14 -12.37 -1.93 -10.76
C ALA A 14 -10.89 -1.57 -10.53
N THR A 15 -10.52 -1.14 -9.33
CA THR A 15 -9.11 -0.86 -8.96
C THR A 15 -8.28 -2.15 -8.98
N LEU A 16 -8.82 -3.27 -8.47
CA LEU A 16 -8.14 -4.55 -8.50
C LEU A 16 -7.92 -5.04 -9.93
N GLN A 17 -8.94 -4.90 -10.79
CA GLN A 17 -8.80 -5.26 -12.21
C GLN A 17 -7.79 -4.36 -12.92
N ALA A 18 -7.74 -3.07 -12.59
CA ALA A 18 -6.77 -2.13 -13.15
C ALA A 18 -5.31 -2.46 -12.79
N VAL A 19 -5.06 -3.05 -11.61
CA VAL A 19 -3.72 -3.54 -11.25
C VAL A 19 -3.41 -4.93 -11.83
N GLY A 20 -4.31 -5.55 -12.59
CA GLY A 20 -4.13 -6.89 -13.19
C GLY A 20 -4.68 -8.04 -12.34
N GLY A 21 -5.72 -7.78 -11.54
CA GLY A 21 -6.33 -8.76 -10.65
C GLY A 21 -5.41 -9.11 -9.47
N LEU A 22 -5.68 -10.24 -8.81
CA LEU A 22 -4.88 -10.70 -7.68
C LEU A 22 -3.42 -10.97 -8.06
N THR A 23 -3.17 -11.54 -9.25
CA THR A 23 -1.82 -11.79 -9.75
C THR A 23 -1.04 -10.49 -9.97
N GLY A 24 -1.67 -9.48 -10.56
CA GLY A 24 -1.04 -8.17 -10.74
C GLY A 24 -0.78 -7.46 -9.41
N LEU A 25 -1.71 -7.58 -8.45
CA LEU A 25 -1.51 -7.07 -7.10
C LEU A 25 -0.33 -7.75 -6.37
N GLN A 26 -0.19 -9.07 -6.52
CA GLN A 26 0.95 -9.82 -5.98
C GLN A 26 2.27 -9.26 -6.56
N ASN A 27 2.34 -9.12 -7.89
CA ASN A 27 3.51 -8.57 -8.57
C ASN A 27 3.84 -7.13 -8.12
N LEU A 28 2.81 -6.29 -7.93
CA LEU A 28 2.97 -4.92 -7.43
C LEU A 28 3.60 -4.92 -6.03
N VAL A 29 3.08 -5.74 -5.11
CA VAL A 29 3.59 -5.78 -3.73
C VAL A 29 4.99 -6.38 -3.67
N GLU A 30 5.29 -7.42 -4.44
CA GLU A 30 6.64 -7.99 -4.53
C GLU A 30 7.64 -6.96 -5.10
N THR A 31 7.24 -6.22 -6.14
CA THR A 31 8.04 -5.14 -6.73
C THR A 31 8.28 -4.02 -5.70
N PHE A 32 7.24 -3.63 -4.96
CA PHE A 32 7.32 -2.65 -3.88
C PHE A 32 8.36 -3.05 -2.82
N TYR A 33 8.31 -4.27 -2.28
CA TYR A 33 9.31 -4.71 -1.29
C TYR A 33 10.71 -4.91 -1.89
N ARG A 34 10.82 -5.33 -3.16
CA ARG A 34 12.10 -5.41 -3.86
C ARG A 34 12.74 -4.02 -4.01
N ILE A 35 11.97 -3.01 -4.40
CA ILE A 35 12.44 -1.62 -4.51
C ILE A 35 12.84 -1.09 -3.13
N MET A 36 12.00 -1.30 -2.12
CA MET A 36 12.27 -0.85 -0.76
C MET A 36 13.58 -1.43 -0.22
N LYS A 37 13.84 -2.72 -0.46
CA LYS A 37 15.06 -3.42 -0.02
C LYS A 37 16.33 -2.92 -0.71
N ASN A 38 16.25 -2.64 -2.01
CA ASN A 38 17.41 -2.43 -2.88
C ASN A 38 17.74 -0.94 -3.15
N THR A 39 16.84 -0.03 -2.78
CA THR A 39 17.06 1.41 -2.96
C THR A 39 17.60 2.02 -1.66
N PRO A 40 18.80 2.62 -1.65
CA PRO A 40 19.39 3.18 -0.44
C PRO A 40 18.49 4.18 0.30
N GLU A 41 17.70 4.96 -0.43
CA GLU A 41 16.74 5.92 0.12
C GLU A 41 15.66 5.25 0.99
N PHE A 42 15.15 4.09 0.58
CA PHE A 42 14.08 3.38 1.29
C PHE A 42 14.60 2.39 2.34
N ARG A 43 15.93 2.25 2.47
CA ARG A 43 16.52 1.29 3.40
C ARG A 43 16.06 1.48 4.85
N PRO A 44 15.99 2.71 5.41
CA PRO A 44 15.49 2.91 6.77
C PRO A 44 14.07 2.38 6.97
N LEU A 45 13.19 2.53 5.96
CA LEU A 45 11.82 2.00 5.99
C LEU A 45 11.82 0.46 5.90
N PHE A 46 12.69 -0.13 5.07
CA PHE A 46 12.82 -1.58 4.98
C PHE A 46 13.24 -2.20 6.31
N ASP A 47 14.17 -1.57 7.02
CA ASP A 47 14.71 -2.06 8.29
C ASP A 47 13.67 -2.04 9.45
N MET A 48 12.51 -1.42 9.25
CA MET A 48 11.37 -1.48 10.19
C MET A 48 10.55 -2.77 10.08
N HIS A 49 10.73 -3.55 9.01
CA HIS A 49 9.96 -4.76 8.76
C HIS A 49 10.62 -6.01 9.40
N PRO A 50 9.83 -7.03 9.78
CA PRO A 50 10.39 -8.28 10.28
C PRO A 50 11.19 -9.00 9.19
N SER A 51 12.07 -9.92 9.60
CA SER A 51 12.89 -10.71 8.67
C SER A 51 12.08 -11.61 7.73
N ASP A 52 10.88 -12.02 8.15
CA ASP A 52 9.94 -12.77 7.32
C ASP A 52 9.18 -11.81 6.39
N ILE A 53 9.84 -11.51 5.26
CA ILE A 53 9.29 -10.64 4.23
C ILE A 53 8.15 -11.32 3.46
N GLU A 54 8.17 -12.64 3.32
CA GLU A 54 7.09 -13.38 2.63
C GLU A 54 5.75 -13.21 3.35
N LEU A 55 5.75 -13.34 4.68
CA LEU A 55 4.55 -13.08 5.49
C LEU A 55 4.10 -11.61 5.40
N THR A 56 5.05 -10.69 5.27
CA THR A 56 4.77 -9.25 5.14
C THR A 56 4.14 -8.92 3.78
N ILE A 57 4.66 -9.51 2.70
CA ILE A 57 4.09 -9.45 1.35
C ILE A 57 2.67 -9.99 1.36
N ASP A 58 2.46 -11.20 1.88
CA ASP A 58 1.13 -11.84 1.90
C ASP A 58 0.10 -11.00 2.66
N LYS A 59 0.48 -10.41 3.80
CA LYS A 59 -0.40 -9.50 4.55
C LYS A 59 -0.78 -8.28 3.74
N LEU A 60 0.18 -7.64 3.05
CA LEU A 60 -0.11 -6.44 2.26
C LEU A 60 -0.99 -6.78 1.04
N VAL A 61 -0.72 -7.88 0.32
CA VAL A 61 -1.57 -8.38 -0.78
C VAL A 61 -2.98 -8.70 -0.26
N SER A 62 -3.09 -9.43 0.85
CA SER A 62 -4.36 -9.79 1.46
C SER A 62 -5.18 -8.56 1.88
N PHE A 63 -4.51 -7.53 2.38
CA PHE A 63 -5.13 -6.26 2.75
C PHE A 63 -5.60 -5.50 1.51
N LEU A 64 -4.71 -5.30 0.54
CA LEU A 64 -5.00 -4.53 -0.67
C LEU A 64 -6.04 -5.21 -1.57
N SER A 65 -6.15 -6.53 -1.59
CA SER A 65 -7.22 -7.25 -2.30
C SER A 65 -8.59 -6.75 -1.89
N GLY A 66 -8.86 -6.70 -0.58
CA GLY A 66 -10.13 -6.20 -0.06
C GLY A 66 -10.28 -4.68 -0.17
N TRP A 67 -9.19 -3.94 0.00
CA TRP A 67 -9.16 -2.48 -0.09
C TRP A 67 -9.43 -1.97 -1.52
N MET A 68 -8.96 -2.70 -2.54
CA MET A 68 -9.21 -2.44 -3.96
C MET A 68 -10.55 -3.00 -4.46
N GLY A 69 -11.40 -3.47 -3.55
CA GLY A 69 -12.77 -3.92 -3.83
C GLY A 69 -12.94 -5.40 -4.19
N GLY A 70 -11.85 -6.17 -4.18
CA GLY A 70 -11.90 -7.62 -4.29
C GLY A 70 -12.29 -8.33 -3.00
N GLU A 71 -11.93 -9.60 -2.90
CA GLU A 71 -12.20 -10.40 -1.71
C GLU A 71 -11.43 -9.88 -0.49
N LYS A 72 -12.10 -9.84 0.68
CA LYS A 72 -11.51 -9.43 1.97
C LYS A 72 -10.58 -10.50 2.56
N LEU A 73 -9.54 -10.87 1.82
CA LEU A 73 -8.60 -11.94 2.15
C LEU A 73 -7.93 -11.73 3.52
N PHE A 74 -7.56 -10.50 3.86
CA PHE A 74 -6.96 -10.21 5.17
C PHE A 74 -7.86 -10.66 6.32
N SER A 75 -9.14 -10.27 6.30
CA SER A 75 -10.07 -10.64 7.36
C SER A 75 -10.33 -12.14 7.43
N LYS A 76 -10.28 -12.84 6.29
CA LYS A 76 -10.46 -14.29 6.23
C LYS A 76 -9.26 -15.05 6.81
N LYS A 77 -8.04 -14.56 6.57
CA LYS A 77 -6.79 -15.24 6.94
C LYS A 77 -6.25 -14.84 8.31
N TYR A 78 -6.36 -13.55 8.65
CA TYR A 78 -5.73 -12.93 9.82
C TYR A 78 -6.72 -12.32 10.81
N GLY A 79 -8.01 -12.30 10.48
CA GLY A 79 -9.04 -11.64 11.28
C GLY A 79 -9.12 -10.12 11.04
N PRO A 80 -10.01 -9.43 11.76
CA PRO A 80 -10.19 -7.99 11.60
C PRO A 80 -8.94 -7.22 12.01
N ILE A 81 -8.67 -6.11 11.33
CA ILE A 81 -7.56 -5.23 11.62
C ILE A 81 -8.04 -3.79 11.73
N SER A 82 -7.46 -3.06 12.68
CA SER A 82 -7.47 -1.61 12.65
C SER A 82 -6.09 -1.12 12.21
N LEU A 83 -6.00 -0.66 10.96
CA LEU A 83 -4.72 -0.40 10.30
C LEU A 83 -3.84 0.60 11.08
N PRO A 84 -4.34 1.75 11.58
CA PRO A 84 -3.51 2.67 12.36
C PRO A 84 -2.98 2.05 13.66
N GLN A 85 -3.82 1.31 14.40
CA GLN A 85 -3.45 0.68 15.66
C GLN A 85 -2.42 -0.44 15.47
N ALA A 86 -2.52 -1.20 14.37
CA ALA A 86 -1.55 -2.22 14.02
C ALA A 86 -0.14 -1.64 13.82
N HIS A 87 -0.04 -0.38 13.36
CA HIS A 87 1.23 0.31 13.11
C HIS A 87 1.65 1.24 14.25
N ALA A 88 0.82 1.45 15.27
CA ALA A 88 1.06 2.42 16.34
C ALA A 88 2.31 2.14 17.20
N HIS A 89 2.91 0.96 17.09
CA HIS A 89 4.15 0.61 17.78
C HIS A 89 5.42 1.07 17.05
N LEU A 90 5.28 1.49 15.79
CA LEU A 90 6.35 2.03 14.96
C LEU A 90 6.42 3.54 15.13
N ILE A 91 7.61 4.11 15.01
CA ILE A 91 7.80 5.55 14.82
C ILE A 91 7.57 5.84 13.33
N VAL A 92 6.44 6.46 13.00
CA VAL A 92 6.09 6.83 11.63
C VAL A 92 5.97 8.35 11.58
N THR A 93 7.01 9.02 11.11
CA THR A 93 6.99 10.47 10.87
C THR A 93 6.50 10.77 9.46
N GLU A 94 6.49 12.05 9.08
CA GLU A 94 6.25 12.46 7.68
C GLU A 94 7.24 11.77 6.72
N LYS A 95 8.49 11.59 7.16
CA LYS A 95 9.54 10.96 6.36
C LYS A 95 9.21 9.50 6.02
N GLU A 96 8.83 8.68 6.99
CA GLU A 96 8.51 7.27 6.75
C GLU A 96 7.23 7.12 5.92
N LYS A 97 6.24 8.01 6.12
CA LYS A 97 5.03 8.07 5.30
C LYS A 97 5.37 8.35 3.83
N ASP A 98 6.19 9.38 3.58
CA ASP A 98 6.58 9.78 2.24
C ASP A 98 7.46 8.72 1.57
N MET A 99 8.39 8.10 2.30
CA MET A 99 9.18 6.97 1.79
C MET A 99 8.27 5.82 1.33
N TRP A 100 7.24 5.48 2.10
CA TRP A 100 6.31 4.42 1.73
C TRP A 100 5.54 4.76 0.45
N LEU A 101 5.00 5.99 0.35
CA LEU A 101 4.26 6.46 -0.83
C LEU A 101 5.15 6.55 -2.07
N ASN A 102 6.38 7.06 -1.93
CA ASN A 102 7.35 7.16 -3.01
C ASN A 102 7.81 5.77 -3.49
N CYS A 103 7.98 4.82 -2.57
CA CYS A 103 8.31 3.44 -2.93
C CYS A 103 7.14 2.76 -3.68
N MET A 104 5.89 3.04 -3.29
CA MET A 104 4.72 2.56 -4.03
C MET A 104 4.62 3.20 -5.42
N ALA A 105 4.87 4.50 -5.53
CA ALA A 105 4.92 5.20 -6.81
C ALA A 105 5.98 4.59 -7.75
N ALA A 106 7.19 4.33 -7.23
CA ALA A 106 8.26 3.70 -7.99
C ALA A 106 7.90 2.27 -8.45
N ALA A 107 7.19 1.49 -7.63
CA ALA A 107 6.71 0.16 -8.02
C ALA A 107 5.66 0.24 -9.12
N LEU A 108 4.77 1.23 -9.05
CA LEU A 108 3.76 1.46 -10.09
C LEU A 108 4.41 1.87 -11.42
N ASP A 109 5.44 2.73 -11.35
CA ASP A 109 6.22 3.17 -12.51
C ASP A 109 7.00 2.02 -13.15
N GLU A 110 7.69 1.18 -12.35
CA GLU A 110 8.49 0.07 -12.87
C GLU A 110 7.63 -0.97 -13.61
N LEU A 111 6.39 -1.19 -13.14
CA LEU A 111 5.44 -2.10 -13.77
C LEU A 111 4.66 -1.48 -14.94
N GLY A 112 4.87 -0.19 -15.22
CA GLY A 112 4.25 0.50 -16.35
C GLY A 112 2.75 0.72 -16.21
N TYR A 113 2.24 0.88 -14.99
CA TYR A 113 0.84 1.25 -14.79
C TYR A 113 0.55 2.67 -15.30
N SER A 114 -0.70 2.91 -15.69
CA SER A 114 -1.07 4.18 -16.33
C SER A 114 -1.01 5.37 -15.37
N GLU A 115 -0.80 6.58 -15.91
CA GLU A 115 -0.79 7.82 -15.12
C GLU A 115 -2.12 8.06 -14.41
N GLU A 116 -3.24 7.67 -15.03
CA GLU A 116 -4.57 7.81 -14.45
C GLU A 116 -4.73 6.92 -13.20
N LEU A 117 -4.24 5.67 -13.26
CA LEU A 117 -4.28 4.77 -12.11
C LEU A 117 -3.38 5.29 -10.98
N LYS A 118 -2.19 5.78 -11.30
CA LYS A 118 -1.27 6.37 -10.32
C LYS A 118 -1.88 7.62 -9.66
N ALA A 119 -2.46 8.52 -10.45
CA ALA A 119 -3.12 9.74 -9.99
C ALA A 119 -4.33 9.46 -9.09
N TYR A 120 -5.01 8.33 -9.29
CA TYR A 120 -6.05 7.86 -8.39
C TYR A 120 -5.48 7.18 -7.14
N LEU A 121 -4.59 6.20 -7.31
CA LEU A 121 -4.23 5.26 -6.25
C LEU A 121 -3.34 5.90 -5.17
N LEU A 122 -2.39 6.76 -5.55
CA LEU A 122 -1.46 7.36 -4.60
C LEU A 122 -2.16 8.29 -3.59
N PRO A 123 -3.05 9.23 -3.98
CA PRO A 123 -3.84 9.99 -3.02
C PRO A 123 -4.72 9.12 -2.12
N GLN A 124 -5.30 8.04 -2.65
CA GLN A 124 -6.15 7.14 -1.88
C GLN A 124 -5.34 6.36 -0.83
N LEU A 125 -4.10 5.97 -1.13
CA LEU A 125 -3.18 5.35 -0.16
C LEU A 125 -2.60 6.35 0.84
N ALA A 126 -2.49 7.63 0.47
CA ALA A 126 -2.00 8.68 1.37
C ALA A 126 -2.93 8.91 2.56
N PHE A 127 -4.25 8.77 2.40
CA PHE A 127 -5.21 8.94 3.49
C PHE A 127 -4.96 7.95 4.65
N PRO A 128 -4.98 6.60 4.47
CA PRO A 128 -4.68 5.67 5.54
C PRO A 128 -3.23 5.79 6.05
N ALA A 129 -2.26 6.14 5.21
CA ALA A 129 -0.87 6.37 5.62
C ALA A 129 -0.76 7.56 6.61
N GLU A 130 -1.49 8.65 6.34
CA GLU A 130 -1.59 9.78 7.26
C GLU A 130 -2.27 9.39 8.57
N ARG A 131 -3.31 8.55 8.52
CA ARG A 131 -3.95 8.03 9.75
C ARG A 131 -3.00 7.17 10.58
N ILE A 132 -2.14 6.37 9.95
CA ILE A 132 -1.08 5.62 10.63
C ILE A 132 -0.11 6.60 11.32
N ARG A 133 0.40 7.61 10.60
CA ARG A 133 1.31 8.64 11.12
C ARG A 133 0.72 9.32 12.36
N GLN A 134 -0.53 9.79 12.28
CA GLN A 134 -1.22 10.48 13.37
C GLN A 134 -1.36 9.61 14.63
N VAL A 135 -1.71 8.32 14.46
CA VAL A 135 -1.87 7.39 15.60
C VAL A 135 -0.52 6.99 16.18
N SER A 136 0.52 6.84 15.34
CA SER A 136 1.91 6.66 15.80
C SER A 136 2.36 7.86 16.62
N ALA A 137 2.27 9.08 16.08
CA ALA A 137 2.64 10.32 16.78
C ALA A 137 1.94 10.47 18.14
N ALA A 138 0.62 10.23 18.18
CA ALA A 138 -0.15 10.28 19.42
C ALA A 138 0.31 9.25 20.46
N LYS A 139 0.75 8.05 20.04
CA LYS A 139 1.29 7.03 20.94
C LYS A 139 2.70 7.35 21.44
N HIS A 140 3.50 8.05 20.65
CA HIS A 140 4.89 8.39 20.98
C HIS A 140 5.06 9.78 21.60
N GLY A 141 3.97 10.54 21.78
CA GLY A 141 4.01 11.87 22.40
C GLY A 141 4.56 12.97 21.48
N GLU A 142 4.57 12.73 20.17
CA GLU A 142 4.98 13.71 19.17
C GLU A 142 3.79 14.59 18.77
N SER A 143 4.03 15.89 18.57
CA SER A 143 3.00 16.80 18.06
C SER A 143 2.80 16.52 16.56
N VAL A 144 1.54 16.29 16.16
CA VAL A 144 1.11 15.89 14.81
C VAL A 144 1.37 16.97 13.77
#